data_AF-A0A843JYM9-F1
#
_entry.id   AF-A0A843JYM9-F1
#
_cell.length_a   1.000
_cell.length_b   1.000
_cell.length_c   1.000
_cell.angle_alpha   90.00
_cell.angle_beta   90.00
_cell.angle_gamma   90.00
#
_symmetry.space_group_name_H-M   'P 1'
#
loop_
_entity.id
_entity.type
_entity.pdbx_description
1 polymer ?
#
loop_
_entity_poly.entity_id
_entity_poly.type
_entity_poly.pdbx_seq_one_letter_code
_entity_poly.pdbx_strand_id
1 'polypeptide(L)'
;MEDWIEGNIETIGRLAGTGLCDRCLGRMFGKAGTGMTNDQRGRMMRQALAEGGTDAPAEDFCPLCENVFDMMGRFAEEVAEKVNGIESENFLVGCKVEPEILAREKAIWEEHGLESPESMKTELNREVGKLALPLIH
;
A
#
# COMPACT_ATOMS: atom_id res chain seq x y z
N MET A 1 -19.08 8.98 8.02
CA MET A 1 -17.92 8.08 7.92
C MET A 1 -18.33 6.95 6.99
N GLU A 2 -17.43 6.33 6.22
CA GLU A 2 -17.84 5.26 5.28
C GLU A 2 -18.22 3.98 6.04
N ASP A 3 -19.28 3.28 5.61
CA ASP A 3 -19.84 2.10 6.31
C ASP A 3 -18.79 1.02 6.61
N TRP A 4 -17.81 0.82 5.72
CA TRP A 4 -16.76 -0.18 5.92
C TRP A 4 -15.70 0.27 6.94
N ILE A 5 -15.51 1.57 7.17
CA ILE A 5 -14.62 2.07 8.22
C ILE A 5 -15.27 1.84 9.58
N GLU A 6 -16.54 2.23 9.72
CA GLU A 6 -17.30 2.04 10.97
C GLU A 6 -17.33 0.56 11.37
N GLY A 7 -17.63 -0.33 10.42
CA GLY A 7 -17.67 -1.78 10.65
C GLY A 7 -16.32 -2.43 10.97
N ASN A 8 -15.19 -1.75 10.74
CA ASN A 8 -13.84 -2.28 10.95
C ASN A 8 -12.99 -1.45 11.92
N ILE A 9 -13.57 -0.48 12.63
CA ILE A 9 -12.82 0.54 13.37
C ILE A 9 -11.87 -0.06 14.43
N GLU A 10 -12.27 -1.15 15.09
CA GLU A 10 -11.43 -1.85 16.07
C GLU A 10 -10.19 -2.49 15.43
N THR A 11 -10.37 -3.18 14.29
CA THR A 11 -9.26 -3.80 13.55
C THR A 11 -8.34 -2.74 12.95
N ILE A 12 -8.92 -1.64 12.44
CA ILE A 12 -8.18 -0.47 11.96
C ILE A 12 -7.33 0.11 13.10
N GLY A 13 -7.89 0.30 14.29
CA GLY A 13 -7.17 0.82 15.45
C GLY A 13 -6.00 -0.06 15.86
N ARG A 14 -6.20 -1.38 15.92
CA ARG A 14 -5.12 -2.34 16.22
C ARG A 14 -4.01 -2.29 15.18
N LEU A 15 -4.34 -2.26 13.89
CA LEU A 15 -3.36 -2.14 12.80
C LEU A 15 -2.61 -0.81 12.85
N ALA A 16 -3.33 0.30 12.98
CA ALA A 16 -2.74 1.64 13.03
C ALA A 16 -1.80 1.80 14.23
N GLY A 17 -2.14 1.19 15.37
CA GLY A 17 -1.32 1.17 16.58
C GLY A 17 0.01 0.42 16.45
N THR A 18 0.22 -0.35 15.38
CA THR A 18 1.53 -0.96 15.06
C THR A 18 2.48 0.01 14.35
N GLY A 19 2.02 1.21 13.98
CA GLY A 19 2.86 2.23 13.32
C GLY A 19 2.96 2.13 11.80
N LEU A 20 2.16 1.29 11.14
CA LEU A 20 2.16 1.14 9.67
C LEU A 20 1.98 2.47 8.93
N CYS A 21 2.72 2.77 7.87
CA CYS A 21 2.40 3.95 7.04
C CYS A 21 0.99 3.87 6.44
N ASP A 22 0.43 5.00 5.99
CA ASP A 22 -0.94 5.08 5.48
C ASP A 22 -1.19 4.11 4.33
N ARG A 23 -0.21 3.92 3.44
CA ARG A 23 -0.34 2.96 2.35
C ARG A 23 -0.41 1.50 2.84
N CYS A 24 0.40 1.15 3.83
CA CYS A 24 0.33 -0.16 4.48
C CYS A 24 -1.00 -0.38 5.18
N LEU A 25 -1.46 0.59 5.96
CA LEU A 25 -2.76 0.52 6.62
C LEU A 25 -3.90 0.40 5.59
N GLY A 26 -3.85 1.22 4.54
CA GLY A 26 -4.83 1.24 3.47
C GLY A 26 -4.94 -0.07 2.70
N ARG A 27 -3.81 -0.72 2.39
CA ARG A 27 -3.84 -1.97 1.62
C ARG A 27 -4.36 -3.17 2.42
N MET A 28 -4.36 -3.11 3.76
CA MET A 28 -5.04 -4.11 4.58
C MET A 28 -6.53 -4.21 4.27
N PHE A 29 -7.11 -3.12 3.78
CA PHE A 29 -8.49 -3.02 3.30
C PHE A 29 -8.54 -2.77 1.79
N GLY A 30 -7.59 -3.35 1.05
CA GLY A 30 -7.36 -3.21 -0.41
C GLY A 30 -8.61 -3.19 -1.29
N LYS A 31 -9.63 -3.95 -0.90
CA LYS A 31 -10.89 -4.13 -1.64
C LYS A 31 -12.10 -3.39 -1.03
N ALA A 32 -11.92 -2.66 0.07
CA ALA A 32 -12.96 -1.86 0.70
C ALA A 32 -12.97 -0.45 0.11
N GLY A 33 -14.13 0.04 -0.32
CA GLY A 33 -14.25 1.28 -1.08
C GLY A 33 -13.57 1.20 -2.46
N THR A 34 -13.89 2.14 -3.35
CA THR A 34 -13.31 2.23 -4.70
C THR A 34 -12.95 3.67 -5.05
N GLY A 35 -12.18 3.87 -6.12
CA GLY A 35 -11.86 5.22 -6.62
C GLY A 35 -10.76 5.96 -5.84
N MET A 36 -10.00 5.27 -5.00
CA MET A 36 -8.94 5.85 -4.19
C MET A 36 -7.68 4.97 -4.17
N THR A 37 -6.55 5.57 -3.82
CA THR A 37 -5.29 4.86 -3.55
C THR A 37 -5.29 4.29 -2.13
N ASN A 38 -4.45 3.28 -1.86
CA ASN A 38 -4.31 2.77 -0.48
C ASN A 38 -3.76 3.83 0.47
N ASP A 39 -2.90 4.73 -0.02
CA ASP A 39 -2.41 5.88 0.74
C ASP A 39 -3.54 6.82 1.19
N GLN A 40 -4.49 7.15 0.30
CA GLN A 40 -5.70 7.88 0.68
C GLN A 40 -6.57 7.09 1.65
N ARG A 41 -6.74 5.78 1.40
CA ARG A 41 -7.56 4.91 2.26
C ARG A 41 -7.01 4.87 3.69
N GLY A 42 -5.69 4.75 3.87
CA GLY A 42 -5.06 4.77 5.19
C GLY A 42 -5.24 6.11 5.92
N ARG A 43 -5.08 7.24 5.21
CA ARG A 43 -5.37 8.57 5.79
C ARG A 43 -6.80 8.69 6.28
N MET A 44 -7.77 8.21 5.51
CA MET A 44 -9.19 8.21 5.92
C MET A 44 -9.41 7.36 7.17
N MET A 45 -8.77 6.20 7.27
CA MET A 45 -8.83 5.36 8.46
C MET A 45 -8.24 6.05 9.69
N ARG A 46 -7.05 6.68 9.58
CA ARG A 46 -6.45 7.43 10.69
C ARG A 46 -7.29 8.63 11.09
N GLN A 47 -7.86 9.34 10.13
CA GLN A 47 -8.77 10.45 10.41
C GLN A 47 -9.98 9.96 11.23
N ALA A 48 -10.60 8.85 10.84
CA ALA A 48 -11.71 8.26 11.58
C ALA A 48 -11.33 7.86 13.02
N LEU A 49 -10.13 7.30 13.22
CA LEU A 49 -9.61 7.01 14.57
C LEU A 49 -9.45 8.29 15.40
N ALA A 50 -8.86 9.34 14.81
CA ALA A 50 -8.65 10.62 15.48
C ALA A 50 -9.97 11.31 15.85
N GLU A 51 -10.97 11.27 14.98
CA GLU A 51 -12.34 11.74 15.26
C GLU A 51 -12.99 10.95 16.42
N GLY A 52 -12.66 9.66 16.55
CA GLY A 52 -13.04 8.80 17.67
C GLY A 52 -12.17 8.94 18.93
N GLY A 53 -11.22 9.89 18.96
CA GLY A 53 -10.34 10.14 20.11
C GLY A 53 -9.18 9.15 20.26
N THR A 54 -8.90 8.34 19.24
CA THR A 54 -7.75 7.43 19.20
C THR A 54 -6.66 8.05 18.34
N ASP A 55 -5.57 8.49 18.98
CA ASP A 55 -4.38 8.93 18.26
C ASP A 55 -3.51 7.71 17.92
N ALA A 56 -3.31 7.50 16.64
CA ALA A 56 -2.40 6.51 16.09
C ALA A 56 -1.68 7.22 14.95
N PRO A 57 -0.44 7.69 15.13
CA PRO A 57 0.38 8.21 14.05
C PRO A 57 1.06 7.08 13.26
N ALA A 58 1.55 7.40 12.07
CA ALA A 58 2.47 6.52 11.35
C ALA A 58 3.89 6.70 11.91
N GLU A 59 4.66 5.61 11.95
CA GLU A 59 6.09 5.70 12.24
C GLU A 59 6.84 6.30 11.04
N ASP A 60 7.90 7.05 11.31
CA ASP A 60 8.78 7.61 10.28
C ASP A 60 9.37 6.50 9.39
N PHE A 61 9.67 5.34 9.99
CA PHE A 61 10.11 4.15 9.29
C PHE A 61 9.06 3.05 9.44
N CYS A 62 8.32 2.77 8.37
CA CYS A 62 7.22 1.82 8.41
C CYS A 62 7.72 0.39 8.75
N PRO A 63 7.23 -0.25 9.82
CA PRO A 63 7.72 -1.55 10.28
C PRO A 63 7.42 -2.72 9.31
N LEU A 64 6.60 -2.47 8.29
CA LEU A 64 6.21 -3.48 7.30
C LEU A 64 6.88 -3.26 5.94
N CYS A 65 6.78 -2.06 5.37
CA CYS A 65 7.26 -1.79 4.02
C CYS A 65 8.61 -1.07 3.96
N GLU A 66 9.13 -0.63 5.11
CA GLU A 66 10.45 0.01 5.19
C GLU A 66 10.57 1.20 4.24
N ASN A 67 9.44 1.89 4.02
CA ASN A 67 9.28 3.04 3.13
C ASN A 67 9.61 2.77 1.64
N VAL A 68 9.56 1.51 1.18
CA VAL A 68 9.78 1.14 -0.23
C VAL A 68 8.85 1.89 -1.21
N PHE A 69 7.67 2.30 -0.75
CA PHE A 69 6.72 3.06 -1.57
C PHE A 69 7.19 4.48 -1.90
N ASP A 70 8.07 5.07 -1.11
CA ASP A 70 8.64 6.40 -1.40
C ASP A 70 9.61 6.34 -2.59
N MET A 71 10.11 5.13 -2.89
CA MET A 71 11.02 4.87 -4.01
C MET A 71 10.29 4.64 -5.35
N MET A 72 8.96 4.63 -5.38
CA MET A 72 8.19 4.30 -6.59
C MET A 72 8.53 5.18 -7.80
N GLY A 73 8.79 6.48 -7.58
CA GLY A 73 9.19 7.39 -8.66
C GLY A 73 10.50 6.96 -9.32
N ARG A 74 11.51 6.68 -8.49
CA ARG A 74 12.79 6.14 -8.96
C ARG A 74 12.62 4.81 -9.70
N PHE A 75 11.80 3.90 -9.18
CA PHE A 75 11.54 2.62 -9.86
C PHE A 75 10.84 2.82 -11.21
N ALA A 76 9.94 3.79 -11.31
CA ALA A 76 9.25 4.10 -12.55
C ALA A 76 10.22 4.65 -13.62
N GLU A 77 11.16 5.51 -13.23
CA GLU A 77 12.23 6.00 -14.10
C GLU A 77 13.11 4.85 -14.60
N GLU A 78 13.58 3.96 -13.70
CA GLU A 78 14.40 2.79 -14.06
C GLU A 78 13.65 1.81 -14.99
N VAL A 79 12.33 1.67 -14.83
CA VAL A 79 11.48 0.87 -15.73
C VAL A 79 11.41 1.53 -17.11
N ALA A 80 11.11 2.83 -17.17
CA ALA A 80 10.95 3.56 -18.42
C ALA A 80 12.24 3.57 -19.24
N GLU A 81 13.39 3.80 -18.61
CA GLU A 81 14.71 3.76 -19.27
C GLU A 81 14.96 2.43 -19.98
N LYS A 82 14.66 1.31 -19.33
CA LYS A 82 14.85 -0.04 -19.89
C LYS A 82 13.88 -0.34 -21.02
N VAL A 83 12.62 0.11 -20.90
CA VAL A 83 11.61 -0.11 -21.94
C VAL A 83 11.91 0.73 -23.18
N ASN A 84 12.31 1.99 -23.02
CA ASN A 84 12.68 2.87 -24.15
C ASN A 84 13.93 2.39 -24.91
N GLY A 85 14.73 1.49 -24.31
CA GLY A 85 15.86 0.86 -24.97
C GLY A 85 15.48 -0.27 -25.95
N ILE A 86 14.20 -0.64 -26.04
CA ILE A 86 13.71 -1.73 -26.90
C ILE A 86 12.41 -1.34 -27.60
N GLU A 87 12.21 -1.83 -28.82
CA GLU A 87 10.94 -1.65 -29.55
C GLU A 87 9.87 -2.57 -28.94
N SER A 88 8.79 -2.00 -28.40
CA SER A 88 7.70 -2.77 -27.76
C SER A 88 6.34 -2.09 -27.90
N GLU A 89 5.27 -2.89 -28.06
CA GLU A 89 3.89 -2.41 -28.08
C GLU A 89 3.23 -2.43 -26.69
N ASN A 90 3.81 -3.17 -25.74
CA ASN A 90 3.33 -3.30 -24.38
C ASN A 90 4.49 -3.62 -23.42
N PHE A 91 4.24 -3.42 -22.12
CA PHE A 91 5.16 -3.79 -21.06
C PHE A 91 4.42 -4.31 -19.83
N LEU A 92 5.12 -5.06 -19.00
CA LEU A 92 4.65 -5.53 -17.70
C LEU A 92 5.67 -5.17 -16.62
N VAL A 93 5.17 -4.69 -15.49
CA VAL A 93 6.00 -4.41 -14.31
C VAL A 93 5.75 -5.47 -13.26
N GLY A 94 6.84 -6.07 -12.78
CA GLY A 94 6.84 -7.04 -11.70
C GLY A 94 7.98 -6.79 -10.73
N CYS A 95 7.71 -6.91 -9.44
CA CYS A 95 8.72 -6.85 -8.39
C CYS A 95 8.94 -8.20 -7.70
N LYS A 96 10.13 -8.34 -7.12
CA LYS A 96 10.48 -9.36 -6.14
C LYS A 96 10.65 -8.69 -4.79
N VAL A 97 9.71 -8.92 -3.90
CA VAL A 97 9.75 -8.43 -2.51
C VAL A 97 10.55 -9.42 -1.67
N GLU A 98 11.27 -8.91 -0.68
CA GLU A 98 12.05 -9.75 0.23
C GLU A 98 11.15 -10.74 0.99
N PRO A 99 11.58 -12.01 1.16
CA PRO A 99 10.77 -13.03 1.84
C PRO A 99 10.33 -12.64 3.25
N GLU A 100 11.16 -11.88 3.96
CA GLU A 100 10.86 -11.41 5.32
C GLU A 100 9.71 -10.39 5.35
N ILE A 101 9.66 -9.47 4.38
CA ILE A 101 8.54 -8.54 4.23
C ILE A 101 7.25 -9.30 3.91
N LEU A 102 7.32 -10.30 3.02
CA LEU A 102 6.16 -11.14 2.68
C LEU A 102 5.67 -11.97 3.88
N ALA A 103 6.59 -12.48 4.70
CA ALA A 103 6.26 -13.19 5.92
C ALA A 103 5.60 -12.28 6.96
N ARG A 104 6.14 -11.06 7.17
CA ARG A 104 5.53 -10.03 8.03
C ARG A 104 4.13 -9.64 7.55
N GLU A 105 3.97 -9.40 6.26
CA GLU A 105 2.67 -9.07 5.66
C GLU A 105 1.65 -10.18 5.92
N LYS A 106 2.03 -11.43 5.65
CA LYS A 106 1.15 -12.58 5.89
C LYS A 106 0.80 -12.76 7.37
N ALA A 107 1.77 -12.57 8.27
CA ALA A 107 1.54 -12.65 9.71
C ALA A 107 0.50 -11.62 10.18
N ILE A 108 0.58 -10.37 9.69
CA ILE A 108 -0.41 -9.32 9.97
C ILE A 108 -1.80 -9.74 9.48
N TRP A 109 -1.90 -10.33 8.29
CA TRP A 109 -3.20 -10.78 7.77
C TRP A 109 -3.84 -11.86 8.64
N GLU A 110 -3.05 -12.83 9.09
CA GLU A 110 -3.51 -13.91 9.96
C GLU A 110 -3.86 -13.40 11.36
N GLU A 111 -3.03 -12.55 11.95
CA GLU A 111 -3.23 -11.97 13.30
C GLU A 111 -4.51 -11.12 13.38
N HIS A 112 -4.78 -10.32 12.35
CA HIS A 112 -5.93 -9.41 12.31
C HIS A 112 -7.16 -10.00 11.62
N GLY A 113 -7.09 -11.25 11.13
CA GLY A 113 -8.21 -11.92 10.46
C GLY A 113 -8.67 -11.21 9.17
N LEU A 114 -7.72 -10.67 8.39
CA LEU A 114 -8.04 -9.88 7.20
C LEU A 114 -8.45 -10.76 6.02
N GLU A 115 -9.67 -10.56 5.52
CA GLU A 115 -10.23 -11.39 4.44
C GLU A 115 -9.85 -10.94 3.03
N SER A 116 -9.59 -9.65 2.84
CA SER A 116 -9.34 -9.08 1.51
C SER A 116 -8.29 -7.96 1.50
N PRO A 117 -7.10 -8.18 2.08
CA PRO A 117 -5.98 -7.28 1.88
C PRO A 117 -5.47 -7.33 0.43
N GLU A 118 -4.90 -6.22 -0.01
CA GLU A 118 -4.07 -6.17 -1.21
C GLU A 118 -2.60 -6.41 -0.83
N SER A 119 -1.93 -7.31 -1.55
CA SER A 119 -0.50 -7.56 -1.33
C SER A 119 0.35 -6.37 -1.73
N MET A 120 1.45 -6.16 -1.02
CA MET A 120 2.44 -5.13 -1.36
C MET A 120 2.93 -5.28 -2.80
N LYS A 121 3.15 -6.52 -3.26
CA LYS A 121 3.59 -6.81 -4.64
C LYS A 121 2.58 -6.31 -5.67
N THR A 122 1.30 -6.58 -5.45
CA THR A 122 0.23 -6.17 -6.38
C THR A 122 0.15 -4.65 -6.47
N GLU A 123 0.20 -3.96 -5.32
CA GLU A 123 0.16 -2.50 -5.30
C GLU A 123 1.39 -1.88 -5.98
N LEU A 124 2.60 -2.33 -5.61
CA LEU A 124 3.85 -1.82 -6.20
C LEU A 124 3.85 -1.99 -7.72
N ASN A 125 3.51 -3.19 -8.22
CA ASN A 125 3.49 -3.44 -9.66
C ASN A 125 2.52 -2.50 -10.38
N ARG A 126 1.33 -2.29 -9.82
CA ARG A 126 0.31 -1.42 -10.42
C ARG A 126 0.75 0.04 -10.39
N GLU A 127 1.18 0.55 -9.26
CA GLU A 127 1.48 1.97 -9.09
C GLU A 127 2.78 2.36 -9.81
N VAL A 128 3.83 1.53 -9.75
CA VAL A 128 5.06 1.75 -10.54
C VAL A 128 4.76 1.69 -12.03
N GLY A 129 3.92 0.75 -12.49
CA GLY A 129 3.50 0.68 -13.89
C GLY A 129 2.76 1.93 -14.38
N LYS A 130 1.83 2.46 -13.57
CA LYS A 130 1.12 3.71 -13.86
C LYS A 130 2.08 4.91 -13.95
N LEU A 131 3.05 4.98 -13.04
CA LEU A 131 4.04 6.07 -13.02
C LEU A 131 5.04 5.98 -14.18
N ALA A 132 5.40 4.77 -14.61
CA ALA A 132 6.34 4.56 -15.71
C ALA A 132 5.71 4.82 -17.08
N LEU A 133 4.43 4.49 -17.27
CA LEU A 133 3.72 4.62 -18.55
C LEU A 133 3.90 5.97 -19.26
N PRO A 134 3.71 7.15 -18.60
CA PRO A 134 3.88 8.44 -19.27
C PRO A 134 5.34 8.80 -19.60
N LEU A 135 6.32 8.02 -19.12
CA LEU A 135 7.76 8.22 -19.37
C LEU A 135 8.28 7.35 -20.54
N ILE A 136 7.47 6.41 -21.02
CA ILE A 136 7.81 5.48 -22.11
C ILE A 136 7.44 6.09 -23.47
N HIS A 137 8.35 6.03 -24.44
CA HIS A 137 8.19 6.60 -25.78
C HIS A 137 8.81 5.74 -26.89
#